data_AF-A0A0Q1AAA7-F1
#
_entry.id   AF-A0A0Q1AAA7-F1
#
_cell.length_a   1.000
_cell.length_b   1.000
_cell.length_c   1.000
_cell.angle_alpha   90.00
_cell.angle_beta   90.00
_cell.angle_gamma   90.00
#
_symmetry.space_group_name_H-M   'P 1'
#
loop_
_entity.id
_entity.type
_entity.pdbx_description
1 polymer ?
#
loop_
_entity_poly.entity_id
_entity_poly.type
_entity_poly.pdbx_seq_one_letter_code
_entity_poly.pdbx_strand_id
1 'polypeptide(L)'
;MKSKLNLGIILFFVIFSSLEASILGFDQYEIDFRVDSSLTGLTYSDNFQLTESNLVYANPGNEYAWIKTAVYPVGLAFRPPRSVSLNLDIQGQIPDSIYCYVYYRYSADKVHWSEWVNLPPEDSARQDFLRSNSFQIIRPRNVDLQYQRLMEEWRKTGPVWICDEDALCRWIALHNPEYFSWEIPFIGFVQFYIEFPYLYEKISIEKINTSAMWGVSGLTTLPTDGSEGDTYSSWHFDLNEY
;
A
#
# COMPACT_ATOMS: atom_id res chain seq x y z
N MET A 1 38.58 36.41 57.13
CA MET A 1 37.28 36.29 56.42
C MET A 1 37.28 34.96 55.67
N LYS A 2 36.44 34.00 56.08
CA LYS A 2 36.22 32.73 55.36
C LYS A 2 34.97 32.92 54.48
N SER A 3 35.09 32.83 53.15
CA SER A 3 33.90 32.67 52.30
C SER A 3 33.73 31.17 51.99
N LYS A 4 32.53 30.66 52.28
CA LYS A 4 32.09 29.32 51.92
C LYS A 4 31.43 29.42 50.54
N LEU A 5 31.95 28.69 49.56
CA LEU A 5 31.29 28.48 48.28
C LEU A 5 30.37 27.26 48.43
N ASN A 6 29.06 27.47 48.38
CA ASN A 6 28.08 26.39 48.35
C ASN A 6 28.02 25.82 46.93
N LEU A 7 28.42 24.57 46.76
CA LEU A 7 28.27 23.82 45.52
C LEU A 7 26.87 23.20 45.50
N GLY A 8 25.94 23.85 44.81
CA GLY A 8 24.62 23.29 44.53
C GLY A 8 24.71 22.25 43.42
N ILE A 9 24.39 20.99 43.71
CA ILE A 9 24.22 19.95 42.71
C ILE A 9 22.90 20.22 41.99
N ILE A 10 22.96 20.67 40.74
CA ILE A 10 21.80 20.70 39.84
C ILE A 10 21.64 19.29 39.29
N LEU A 11 20.65 18.57 39.82
CA LEU A 11 20.23 17.27 39.33
C LEU A 11 19.45 17.49 38.01
N PHE A 12 20.10 17.27 36.87
CA PHE A 12 19.44 17.27 35.57
C PHE A 12 18.67 15.94 35.43
N PHE A 13 17.36 15.97 35.66
CA PHE A 13 16.48 14.87 35.24
C PHE A 13 16.41 14.91 33.71
N VAL A 14 17.19 14.06 33.04
CA VAL A 14 16.98 13.75 31.63
C VAL A 14 15.74 12.87 31.57
N ILE A 15 14.59 13.47 31.27
CA ILE A 15 13.41 12.75 30.85
C ILE A 15 13.76 12.16 29.48
N PHE A 16 14.09 10.87 29.44
CA PHE A 16 14.13 10.11 28.20
C PHE A 16 12.70 10.00 27.69
N SER A 17 12.23 10.98 26.92
CA SER A 17 11.12 10.74 26.00
C SER A 17 11.64 9.73 24.99
N SER A 18 11.11 8.51 25.02
CA SER A 18 11.34 7.51 23.99
C SER A 18 10.94 8.13 22.65
N LEU A 19 11.92 8.57 21.88
CA LEU A 19 11.75 8.85 20.46
C LEU A 19 11.37 7.51 19.83
N GLU A 20 10.06 7.27 19.67
CA GLU A 20 9.59 6.22 18.78
C GLU A 20 10.10 6.58 17.38
N ALA A 21 11.14 5.88 16.94
CA ALA A 21 11.60 5.99 15.57
C ALA A 21 10.43 5.60 14.66
N SER A 22 10.02 6.55 13.82
CA SER A 22 9.01 6.35 12.79
C SER A 22 9.67 6.47 11.43
N ILE A 23 9.33 5.54 10.55
CA ILE A 23 9.68 5.57 9.13
C ILE A 23 8.42 6.01 8.41
N LEU A 24 8.53 7.11 7.69
CA LEU A 24 7.53 7.53 6.71
C LEU A 24 8.03 7.13 5.34
N GLY A 25 7.18 6.45 4.59
CA GLY A 25 7.48 6.02 3.23
C GLY A 25 6.46 6.55 2.24
N PHE A 26 6.89 6.59 0.99
CA PHE A 26 6.08 7.02 -0.14
C PHE A 26 6.43 6.14 -1.34
N ASP A 27 5.47 5.32 -1.75
CA ASP A 27 5.57 4.52 -2.96
C ASP A 27 4.77 5.19 -4.08
N GLN A 28 5.32 5.21 -5.30
CA GLN A 28 4.65 5.77 -6.48
C GLN A 28 4.72 4.77 -7.63
N TYR A 29 3.58 4.55 -8.28
CA TYR A 29 3.45 3.70 -9.45
C TYR A 29 2.81 4.48 -10.58
N GLU A 30 3.44 4.43 -11.74
CA GLU A 30 2.97 5.08 -12.97
C GLU A 30 2.66 4.00 -14.01
N ILE A 31 1.45 4.07 -14.57
CA ILE A 31 1.09 3.40 -15.82
C ILE A 31 1.18 4.46 -16.90
N ASP A 32 2.09 4.28 -17.86
CA ASP A 32 2.23 5.15 -19.02
C ASP A 32 1.85 4.36 -20.26
N PHE A 33 0.72 4.72 -20.88
CA PHE A 33 0.20 3.98 -22.04
C PHE A 33 1.08 4.08 -23.29
N ARG A 34 2.18 4.85 -23.24
CA ARG A 34 3.22 4.90 -24.27
C ARG A 34 4.35 3.89 -24.05
N VAL A 35 4.40 3.23 -22.89
CA VAL A 35 5.53 2.39 -22.46
C VAL A 35 5.05 0.99 -22.11
N ASP A 36 5.32 0.02 -23.00
CA ASP A 36 4.86 -1.37 -22.90
C ASP A 36 5.17 -2.02 -21.54
N SER A 37 6.35 -1.76 -20.96
CA SER A 37 6.73 -2.37 -19.68
C SER A 37 5.82 -1.96 -18.52
N SER A 38 5.24 -0.75 -18.57
CA SER A 38 4.32 -0.24 -17.54
C SER A 38 2.92 -0.88 -17.62
N LEU A 39 2.62 -1.60 -18.70
CA LEU A 39 1.34 -2.26 -18.92
C LEU A 39 1.28 -3.67 -18.34
N THR A 40 2.40 -4.17 -17.79
CA THR A 40 2.48 -5.51 -17.20
C THR A 40 1.48 -5.66 -16.06
N GLY A 41 0.54 -6.60 -16.17
CA GLY A 41 -0.49 -6.86 -15.16
C GLY A 41 -1.70 -5.92 -15.20
N LEU A 42 -1.72 -4.93 -16.11
CA LEU A 42 -2.88 -4.11 -16.39
C LEU A 42 -3.91 -4.91 -17.20
N THR A 43 -5.18 -4.75 -16.88
CA THR A 43 -6.29 -5.28 -17.69
C THR A 43 -7.38 -4.22 -17.83
N TYR A 44 -8.11 -4.22 -18.94
CA TYR A 44 -9.18 -3.26 -19.20
C TYR A 44 -10.26 -3.90 -20.08
N SER A 45 -11.44 -3.30 -20.12
CA SER A 45 -12.56 -3.77 -20.95
C SER A 45 -12.25 -3.72 -22.44
N ASP A 46 -12.81 -4.65 -23.23
CA ASP A 46 -12.63 -4.75 -24.69
C ASP A 46 -13.05 -3.49 -25.47
N ASN A 47 -13.82 -2.60 -24.84
CA ASN A 47 -14.25 -1.32 -25.38
C ASN A 47 -13.12 -0.28 -25.45
N PHE A 48 -12.03 -0.50 -24.72
CA PHE A 48 -10.82 0.29 -24.84
C PHE A 48 -9.89 -0.30 -25.89
N GLN A 49 -9.24 0.57 -26.65
CA GLN A 49 -8.20 0.22 -27.60
C GLN A 49 -6.90 0.90 -27.19
N LEU A 50 -5.86 0.10 -27.00
CA LEU A 50 -4.51 0.63 -26.83
C LEU A 50 -4.01 1.14 -28.18
N THR A 51 -3.52 2.37 -28.18
CA THR A 51 -2.86 3.02 -29.31
C THR A 51 -1.38 3.22 -28.99
N GLU A 52 -0.60 3.75 -29.92
CA GLU A 52 0.84 4.05 -29.70
C GLU A 52 1.10 4.98 -28.51
N SER A 53 0.09 5.73 -28.05
CA SER A 53 0.28 6.70 -26.97
C SER A 53 -0.78 6.77 -25.89
N ASN A 54 -1.88 6.04 -26.04
CA ASN A 54 -3.06 6.22 -25.19
C ASN A 54 -3.87 4.93 -25.09
N LEU A 55 -4.60 4.79 -24.00
CA LEU A 55 -5.78 3.93 -23.94
C LEU A 55 -7.02 4.74 -24.35
N VAL A 56 -7.64 4.37 -25.47
CA VAL A 56 -8.70 5.17 -26.10
C VAL A 56 -10.01 4.41 -26.10
N TYR A 57 -11.08 5.07 -25.66
CA TYR A 57 -12.45 4.63 -25.93
C TYR A 57 -12.99 5.45 -27.10
N ALA A 58 -13.01 4.83 -28.28
CA ALA A 58 -13.23 5.54 -29.55
C ALA A 58 -14.68 5.51 -30.04
N ASN A 59 -15.53 4.63 -29.50
CA ASN A 59 -16.89 4.36 -29.99
C ASN A 59 -17.92 4.68 -28.90
N PRO A 60 -18.37 5.95 -28.78
CA PRO A 60 -19.31 6.31 -27.74
C PRO A 60 -20.68 5.69 -27.99
N GLY A 61 -21.17 4.94 -27.00
CA GLY A 61 -22.41 4.17 -27.12
C GLY A 61 -23.20 4.04 -25.82
N ASN A 62 -22.85 4.80 -24.78
CA ASN A 62 -23.36 4.59 -23.42
C ASN A 62 -23.01 3.20 -22.86
N GLU A 63 -21.79 2.75 -23.15
CA GLU A 63 -21.34 1.44 -22.71
C GLU A 63 -20.55 1.54 -21.42
N TYR A 64 -20.62 0.46 -20.65
CA TYR A 64 -19.77 0.24 -19.50
C TYR A 64 -18.35 -0.06 -19.96
N ALA A 65 -17.37 0.61 -19.36
CA ALA A 65 -15.95 0.33 -19.57
C ALA A 65 -15.21 0.34 -18.23
N TRP A 66 -14.07 -0.33 -18.16
CA TRP A 66 -13.32 -0.42 -16.91
C TRP A 66 -11.83 -0.64 -17.14
N ILE A 67 -11.03 -0.29 -16.13
CA ILE A 67 -9.57 -0.49 -16.07
C ILE A 67 -9.23 -1.08 -14.70
N LYS A 68 -8.41 -2.12 -14.67
CA LYS A 68 -7.89 -2.74 -13.45
C LYS A 68 -6.38 -2.70 -13.47
N THR A 69 -5.77 -2.00 -12.51
CA THR A 69 -4.32 -1.80 -12.47
C THR A 69 -3.58 -3.10 -12.19
N ALA A 70 -2.27 -3.08 -12.40
CA ALA A 70 -1.38 -4.07 -11.82
C ALA A 70 -1.49 -4.07 -10.28
N VAL A 71 -0.97 -5.13 -9.68
CA VAL A 71 -0.82 -5.25 -8.23
C VAL A 71 0.45 -4.51 -7.82
N TYR A 72 0.33 -3.57 -6.88
CA TYR A 72 1.44 -2.80 -6.37
C TYR A 72 1.80 -3.24 -4.96
N PRO A 73 3.07 -3.54 -4.65
CA PRO A 73 3.51 -3.72 -3.27
C PRO A 73 3.36 -2.41 -2.50
N VAL A 74 3.24 -2.45 -1.18
CA VAL A 74 3.22 -1.25 -0.35
C VAL A 74 4.06 -1.49 0.88
N GLY A 75 4.94 -0.54 1.17
CA GLY A 75 5.81 -0.62 2.33
C GLY A 75 6.98 -1.59 2.20
N LEU A 76 7.63 -1.83 3.34
CA LEU A 76 8.90 -2.54 3.41
C LEU A 76 8.70 -4.01 3.77
N ALA A 77 9.56 -4.87 3.24
CA ALA A 77 9.53 -6.30 3.49
C ALA A 77 9.60 -6.67 4.98
N PHE A 78 10.42 -5.99 5.79
CA PHE A 78 10.56 -6.31 7.23
C PHE A 78 9.47 -5.71 8.14
N ARG A 79 8.58 -4.88 7.59
CA ARG A 79 7.53 -4.20 8.36
C ARG A 79 6.44 -3.64 7.46
N PRO A 80 5.48 -4.46 7.03
CA PRO A 80 4.38 -4.00 6.21
C PRO A 80 3.47 -3.03 6.99
N PRO A 81 2.95 -1.98 6.34
CA PRO A 81 2.16 -0.95 6.99
C PRO A 81 0.76 -1.45 7.33
N ARG A 82 0.17 -0.82 8.36
CA ARG A 82 -1.21 -1.07 8.81
C ARG A 82 -2.15 0.07 8.54
N SER A 83 -1.56 1.20 8.16
CA SER A 83 -2.26 2.36 7.68
C SER A 83 -1.55 2.85 6.43
N VAL A 84 -2.33 3.10 5.38
CA VAL A 84 -1.83 3.63 4.12
C VAL A 84 -2.79 4.70 3.64
N SER A 85 -2.27 5.87 3.29
CA SER A 85 -2.99 6.88 2.53
C SER A 85 -2.70 6.68 1.05
N LEU A 86 -3.73 6.48 0.26
CA LEU A 86 -3.63 6.19 -1.16
C LEU A 86 -4.11 7.37 -1.98
N ASN A 87 -3.44 7.63 -3.10
CA ASN A 87 -3.85 8.62 -4.09
C ASN A 87 -3.89 7.99 -5.49
N LEU A 88 -4.87 8.39 -6.30
CA LEU A 88 -4.97 8.04 -7.72
C LEU A 88 -5.30 9.28 -8.56
N ASP A 89 -4.53 9.46 -9.63
CA ASP A 89 -4.64 10.54 -10.63
C ASP A 89 -4.69 9.93 -12.04
N ILE A 90 -5.67 10.34 -12.85
CA ILE A 90 -5.83 9.88 -14.23
C ILE A 90 -5.61 11.06 -15.16
N GLN A 91 -4.63 10.93 -16.05
CA GLN A 91 -4.26 11.98 -17.00
C GLN A 91 -4.66 11.62 -18.42
N GLY A 92 -5.15 12.60 -19.16
CA GLY A 92 -5.49 12.47 -20.58
C GLY A 92 -6.59 13.43 -21.00
N GLN A 93 -7.20 13.14 -22.14
CA GLN A 93 -8.37 13.84 -22.66
C GLN A 93 -9.64 13.13 -22.19
N ILE A 94 -10.12 13.52 -21.01
CA ILE A 94 -11.35 13.02 -20.41
C ILE A 94 -12.29 14.22 -20.24
N PRO A 95 -13.43 14.29 -20.94
CA PRO A 95 -14.38 15.38 -20.77
C PRO A 95 -14.90 15.45 -19.34
N ASP A 96 -15.10 16.67 -18.83
CA ASP A 96 -15.61 16.92 -17.46
C ASP A 96 -17.01 16.32 -17.22
N SER A 97 -17.75 16.01 -18.28
CA SER A 97 -19.04 15.34 -18.25
C SER A 97 -18.94 13.85 -17.90
N ILE A 98 -17.76 13.24 -18.08
CA ILE A 98 -17.53 11.83 -17.83
C ILE A 98 -17.27 11.61 -16.34
N TYR A 99 -18.06 10.70 -15.78
CA TYR A 99 -17.91 10.25 -14.41
C TYR A 99 -17.28 8.86 -14.38
N CYS A 100 -16.41 8.61 -13.40
CA CYS A 100 -15.90 7.28 -13.11
C CYS A 100 -16.04 6.93 -11.63
N TYR A 101 -16.14 5.65 -11.29
CA TYR A 101 -15.98 5.18 -9.92
C TYR A 101 -14.59 4.59 -9.78
N VAL A 102 -13.87 4.94 -8.72
CA VAL A 102 -12.56 4.36 -8.42
C VAL A 102 -12.72 3.47 -7.21
N TYR A 103 -12.38 2.21 -7.35
CA TYR A 103 -12.35 1.23 -6.28
C TYR A 103 -10.92 0.84 -5.98
N TYR A 104 -10.70 0.40 -4.75
CA TYR A 104 -9.45 -0.21 -4.34
C TYR A 104 -9.72 -1.52 -3.59
N ARG A 105 -8.71 -2.36 -3.56
CA ARG A 105 -8.62 -3.49 -2.62
C ARG A 105 -7.17 -3.67 -2.21
N TYR A 106 -6.97 -4.40 -1.13
CA TYR A 106 -5.64 -4.68 -0.60
C TYR A 106 -5.51 -6.13 -0.15
N SER A 107 -4.27 -6.59 -0.03
CA SER A 107 -3.93 -7.95 0.37
C SER A 107 -2.63 -7.94 1.18
N ALA A 108 -2.41 -8.99 1.97
CA ALA A 108 -1.13 -9.27 2.61
C ALA A 108 -0.25 -10.20 1.75
N ASP A 109 -0.83 -11.01 0.88
CA ASP A 109 -0.22 -12.25 0.34
C ASP A 109 -0.46 -12.48 -1.17
N LYS A 110 -1.06 -11.51 -1.86
CA LYS A 110 -1.53 -11.54 -3.26
C LYS A 110 -2.60 -12.59 -3.61
N VAL A 111 -3.00 -13.45 -2.69
CA VAL A 111 -4.00 -14.50 -2.91
C VAL A 111 -5.34 -14.09 -2.32
N HIS A 112 -5.32 -13.68 -1.05
CA HIS A 112 -6.50 -13.32 -0.29
C HIS A 112 -6.63 -11.79 -0.27
N TRP A 113 -7.69 -11.31 -0.92
CA TRP A 113 -7.92 -9.89 -1.12
C TRP A 113 -9.10 -9.41 -0.28
N SER A 114 -9.06 -8.16 0.15
CA SER A 114 -10.26 -7.48 0.61
C SER A 114 -11.30 -7.41 -0.52
N GLU A 115 -12.56 -7.18 -0.14
CA GLU A 115 -13.57 -6.70 -1.08
C GLU A 115 -13.12 -5.39 -1.76
N TRP A 116 -13.71 -5.11 -2.90
CA TRP A 116 -13.55 -3.81 -3.57
C TRP A 116 -14.30 -2.74 -2.78
N VAL A 117 -13.58 -1.69 -2.41
CA VAL A 117 -14.13 -0.55 -1.67
C VAL A 117 -14.09 0.66 -2.58
N ASN A 118 -15.23 1.33 -2.75
CA ASN A 118 -15.33 2.56 -3.53
C ASN A 118 -14.61 3.71 -2.83
N LEU A 119 -13.92 4.55 -3.60
CA LEU A 119 -13.38 5.81 -3.19
C LEU A 119 -14.43 6.89 -3.34
N PRO A 120 -15.04 7.33 -2.22
CA PRO A 120 -15.99 8.41 -2.31
C PRO A 120 -15.27 9.67 -2.80
N PRO A 121 -15.91 10.47 -3.67
CA PRO A 121 -15.41 11.79 -3.99
C PRO A 121 -15.21 12.58 -2.71
N GLU A 122 -14.02 13.18 -2.54
CA GLU A 122 -13.83 14.20 -1.51
C GLU A 122 -14.73 15.40 -1.87
N ASP A 123 -15.51 15.88 -0.91
CA ASP A 123 -16.65 16.78 -1.10
C ASP A 123 -16.41 17.96 -2.08
N SER A 124 -17.33 18.11 -3.04
CA SER A 124 -17.79 19.38 -3.64
C SER A 124 -16.87 20.21 -4.55
N ALA A 125 -16.43 19.65 -5.67
CA ALA A 125 -16.54 20.31 -6.98
C ALA A 125 -16.37 19.25 -8.07
N ARG A 126 -17.37 19.08 -8.93
CA ARG A 126 -17.43 18.08 -10.01
C ARG A 126 -16.30 18.18 -11.06
N GLN A 127 -15.27 19.02 -10.85
CA GLN A 127 -14.26 19.37 -11.85
C GLN A 127 -12.85 18.79 -11.60
N ASP A 128 -12.47 18.48 -10.35
CA ASP A 128 -11.12 17.95 -10.03
C ASP A 128 -11.09 16.46 -9.64
N PHE A 129 -12.26 15.80 -9.64
CA PHE A 129 -12.43 14.42 -9.15
C PHE A 129 -11.64 13.36 -9.93
N LEU A 130 -11.28 13.63 -11.19
CA LEU A 130 -10.42 12.75 -12.00
C LEU A 130 -8.93 12.92 -11.72
N ARG A 131 -8.52 13.95 -10.97
CA ARG A 131 -7.12 14.38 -10.84
C ARG A 131 -6.44 14.03 -9.51
N SER A 132 -7.20 13.70 -8.46
CA SER A 132 -6.62 13.27 -7.18
C SER A 132 -7.70 12.78 -6.23
N ASN A 133 -7.77 11.47 -5.97
CA ASN A 133 -8.60 10.89 -4.92
C ASN A 133 -7.72 10.42 -3.76
N SER A 134 -7.84 11.02 -2.57
CA SER A 134 -7.08 10.61 -1.39
C SER A 134 -7.97 9.92 -0.36
N PHE A 135 -7.53 8.80 0.19
CA PHE A 135 -8.23 8.11 1.28
C PHE A 135 -7.26 7.30 2.13
N GLN A 136 -7.72 6.86 3.31
CA GLN A 136 -6.91 6.11 4.26
C GLN A 136 -7.47 4.71 4.50
N ILE A 137 -6.64 3.69 4.34
CA ILE A 137 -6.89 2.34 4.85
C ILE A 137 -6.33 2.28 6.27
N ILE A 138 -7.11 1.83 7.24
CA ILE A 138 -6.64 1.58 8.62
C ILE A 138 -7.11 0.20 9.05
N ARG A 139 -6.18 -0.66 9.45
CA ARG A 139 -6.53 -1.95 10.04
C ARG A 139 -6.94 -1.81 11.51
N PRO A 140 -8.05 -2.44 11.94
CA PRO A 140 -8.44 -2.47 13.34
C PRO A 140 -7.37 -3.10 14.24
N ARG A 141 -7.15 -2.54 15.43
CA ARG A 141 -6.11 -3.04 16.37
C ARG A 141 -6.36 -4.46 16.87
N ASN A 142 -7.60 -4.95 16.88
CA ASN A 142 -7.91 -6.30 17.33
C ASN A 142 -7.42 -7.38 16.34
N VAL A 143 -7.38 -7.07 15.04
CA VAL A 143 -6.79 -7.94 14.00
C VAL A 143 -5.29 -8.19 14.30
N ASP A 144 -4.62 -7.17 14.83
CA ASP A 144 -3.19 -7.25 15.15
C ASP A 144 -2.88 -8.24 16.29
N LEU A 145 -3.77 -8.41 17.25
CA LEU A 145 -3.49 -9.22 18.45
C LEU A 145 -3.15 -10.68 18.11
N GLN A 146 -3.87 -11.26 17.16
CA GLN A 146 -3.61 -12.63 16.72
C GLN A 146 -2.29 -12.72 15.95
N TYR A 147 -2.02 -11.74 15.09
CA TYR A 147 -0.77 -11.66 14.33
C TYR A 147 0.45 -11.51 15.24
N GLN A 148 0.38 -10.63 16.25
CA GLN A 148 1.44 -10.48 17.26
C GLN A 148 1.68 -11.78 18.03
N ARG A 149 0.61 -12.48 18.41
CA ARG A 149 0.75 -13.77 19.08
C ARG A 149 1.49 -14.79 18.22
N LEU A 150 1.13 -14.90 16.95
CA LEU A 150 1.81 -15.79 16.01
C LEU A 150 3.28 -15.39 15.79
N MET A 151 3.56 -14.08 15.73
CA MET A 151 4.91 -13.54 15.69
C MET A 151 5.73 -13.92 16.93
N GLU A 152 5.16 -13.86 18.13
CA GLU A 152 5.81 -14.31 19.36
C GLU A 152 6.07 -15.82 19.38
N GLU A 153 5.16 -16.62 18.83
CA GLU A 153 5.33 -18.07 18.68
C GLU A 153 6.46 -18.40 17.70
N TRP A 154 6.48 -17.75 16.54
CA TRP A 154 7.56 -17.88 15.56
C TRP A 154 8.92 -17.45 16.11
N ARG A 155 9.01 -16.32 16.83
CA ARG A 155 10.28 -15.85 17.43
C ARG A 155 10.91 -16.88 18.37
N LYS A 156 10.11 -17.74 19.02
CA LYS A 156 10.62 -18.83 19.88
C LYS A 156 11.32 -19.94 19.11
N THR A 157 11.14 -20.03 17.78
CA THR A 157 11.88 -20.98 16.94
C THR A 157 13.32 -20.52 16.66
N GLY A 158 13.70 -19.33 17.11
CA GLY A 158 15.04 -18.77 16.92
C GLY A 158 15.36 -18.46 15.46
N PRO A 159 14.55 -17.65 14.75
CA PRO A 159 14.85 -17.28 13.37
C PRO A 159 16.17 -16.50 13.32
N VAL A 160 16.87 -16.63 12.19
CA VAL A 160 18.13 -15.90 11.93
C VAL A 160 17.93 -14.39 12.10
N TRP A 161 16.76 -13.89 11.69
CA TRP A 161 16.37 -12.51 11.82
C TRP A 161 14.93 -12.39 12.33
N ILE A 162 14.75 -11.85 13.54
CA ILE A 162 13.43 -11.74 14.20
C ILE A 162 12.49 -10.68 13.60
N CYS A 163 12.99 -9.89 12.65
CA CYS A 163 12.21 -8.91 11.88
C CYS A 163 11.97 -9.38 10.43
N ASP A 164 12.31 -10.63 10.10
CA ASP A 164 12.00 -11.23 8.81
C ASP A 164 10.51 -11.55 8.70
N GLU A 165 9.74 -10.56 8.28
CA GLU A 165 8.29 -10.67 8.22
C GLU A 165 7.82 -11.62 7.11
N ASP A 166 8.59 -11.76 6.02
CA ASP A 166 8.31 -12.73 4.96
C ASP A 166 8.50 -14.17 5.50
N ALA A 167 9.59 -14.44 6.21
CA ALA A 167 9.80 -15.72 6.88
C ALA A 167 8.72 -16.02 7.94
N LEU A 168 8.28 -15.00 8.68
CA LEU A 168 7.12 -15.12 9.58
C LEU A 168 5.85 -15.50 8.82
N CYS A 169 5.53 -14.81 7.72
CA CYS A 169 4.32 -15.08 6.94
C CYS A 169 4.32 -16.50 6.37
N ARG A 170 5.46 -16.98 5.88
CA ARG A 170 5.64 -18.38 5.46
C ARG A 170 5.45 -19.37 6.60
N TRP A 171 6.02 -19.08 7.76
CA TRP A 171 5.83 -19.92 8.94
C TRP A 171 4.35 -19.99 9.34
N ILE A 172 3.64 -18.85 9.31
CA ILE A 172 2.20 -18.78 9.56
C ILE A 172 1.43 -19.61 8.53
N ALA A 173 1.71 -19.44 7.23
CA ALA A 173 1.04 -20.20 6.18
C ALA A 173 1.22 -21.72 6.34
N LEU A 174 2.39 -22.17 6.81
CA LEU A 174 2.64 -23.59 7.05
C LEU A 174 1.90 -24.13 8.30
N HIS A 175 1.85 -23.35 9.38
CA HIS A 175 1.33 -23.82 10.68
C HIS A 175 -0.16 -23.50 10.87
N ASN A 176 -0.67 -22.48 10.18
CA ASN A 176 -2.05 -22.03 10.17
C ASN A 176 -2.49 -21.70 8.72
N PRO A 177 -2.70 -22.72 7.86
CA PRO A 177 -2.90 -22.51 6.42
C PRO A 177 -4.09 -21.64 6.05
N GLU A 178 -5.12 -21.60 6.90
CA GLU A 178 -6.30 -20.78 6.67
C GLU A 178 -6.11 -19.34 7.14
N TYR A 179 -5.05 -19.00 7.89
CA TYR A 179 -4.91 -17.69 8.54
C TYR A 179 -5.16 -16.51 7.59
N PHE A 180 -4.50 -16.48 6.44
CA PHE A 180 -4.63 -15.40 5.48
C PHE A 180 -5.97 -15.39 4.72
N SER A 181 -6.73 -16.49 4.76
CA SER A 181 -8.04 -16.55 4.10
C SER A 181 -9.15 -15.85 4.90
N TRP A 182 -8.96 -15.68 6.21
CA TRP A 182 -9.92 -14.96 7.08
C TRP A 182 -9.34 -13.71 7.72
N GLU A 183 -8.01 -13.54 7.77
CA GLU A 183 -7.35 -12.31 8.23
C GLU A 183 -6.43 -11.69 7.18
N ILE A 184 -6.50 -10.37 7.11
CA ILE A 184 -5.53 -9.54 6.38
C ILE A 184 -4.76 -8.73 7.45
N PRO A 185 -3.63 -9.23 7.98
CA PRO A 185 -2.98 -8.63 9.15
C PRO A 185 -2.41 -7.23 8.90
N PHE A 186 -2.08 -6.91 7.64
CA PHE A 186 -1.46 -5.66 7.21
C PHE A 186 -1.76 -5.41 5.73
N ILE A 187 -1.28 -4.28 5.20
CA ILE A 187 -1.45 -3.86 3.82
C ILE A 187 -0.11 -4.09 3.10
N GLY A 188 0.03 -5.23 2.44
CA GLY A 188 1.24 -5.60 1.69
C GLY A 188 1.15 -5.27 0.21
N PHE A 189 -0.06 -5.33 -0.35
CA PHE A 189 -0.35 -5.02 -1.74
C PHE A 189 -1.63 -4.21 -1.88
N VAL A 190 -1.69 -3.39 -2.92
CA VAL A 190 -2.88 -2.63 -3.32
C VAL A 190 -3.16 -2.81 -4.81
N GLN A 191 -4.43 -2.72 -5.18
CA GLN A 191 -4.87 -2.73 -6.57
C GLN A 191 -6.06 -1.80 -6.73
N PHE A 192 -6.13 -1.12 -7.87
CA PHE A 192 -7.23 -0.22 -8.20
C PHE A 192 -8.08 -0.76 -9.35
N TYR A 193 -9.36 -0.42 -9.32
CA TYR A 193 -10.33 -0.71 -10.37
C TYR A 193 -11.11 0.56 -10.67
N ILE A 194 -11.09 1.00 -11.91
CA ILE A 194 -11.71 2.24 -12.37
C ILE A 194 -12.87 1.83 -13.29
N GLU A 195 -14.07 2.23 -12.94
CA GLU A 195 -15.28 1.99 -13.72
C GLU A 195 -15.75 3.28 -14.38
N PHE A 196 -16.07 3.18 -15.67
CA PHE A 196 -16.79 4.20 -16.41
C PHE A 196 -18.19 3.64 -16.68
N PRO A 197 -19.18 3.94 -15.82
CA PRO A 197 -20.52 3.37 -15.91
C PRO A 197 -21.22 3.74 -17.23
N TYR A 198 -20.95 4.95 -17.73
CA TYR A 198 -21.61 5.51 -18.90
C TYR A 198 -20.65 6.37 -19.72
N LEU A 199 -20.15 5.84 -20.84
CA LEU A 199 -19.32 6.61 -21.77
C LEU A 199 -20.10 7.01 -23.04
N TYR A 200 -20.58 8.25 -23.03
CA TYR A 200 -21.27 8.90 -24.16
C TYR A 200 -20.34 9.72 -25.06
N GLU A 201 -19.09 9.91 -24.64
CA GLU A 201 -18.08 10.68 -25.36
C GLU A 201 -16.80 9.85 -25.52
N LYS A 202 -15.94 10.27 -26.44
CA LYS A 202 -14.62 9.66 -26.61
C LYS A 202 -13.73 10.10 -25.46
N ILE A 203 -12.95 9.17 -24.91
CA ILE A 203 -11.91 9.48 -23.92
C ILE A 203 -10.58 8.90 -24.36
N SER A 204 -9.50 9.56 -23.96
CA SER A 204 -8.13 9.12 -24.17
C SER A 204 -7.36 9.26 -22.87
N ILE A 205 -6.84 8.15 -22.36
CA ILE A 205 -6.05 8.11 -21.13
C ILE A 205 -4.58 7.94 -21.50
N GLU A 206 -3.76 8.89 -21.08
CA GLU A 206 -2.31 8.93 -21.31
C GLU A 206 -1.56 8.22 -20.19
N LYS A 207 -1.94 8.51 -18.95
CA LYS A 207 -1.29 7.97 -17.76
C LYS A 207 -2.27 7.73 -16.61
N ILE A 208 -1.91 6.80 -15.75
CA ILE A 208 -2.51 6.65 -14.42
C ILE A 208 -1.39 6.68 -13.40
N ASN A 209 -1.42 7.65 -12.51
CA ASN A 209 -0.50 7.75 -11.38
C ASN A 209 -1.21 7.27 -10.12
N THR A 210 -0.52 6.44 -9.35
CA THR A 210 -0.98 6.03 -8.02
C THR A 210 0.15 6.24 -7.04
N SER A 211 -0.20 6.61 -5.81
CA SER A 211 0.79 6.68 -4.73
C SER A 211 0.23 6.15 -3.41
N ALA A 212 1.13 5.66 -2.58
CA ALA A 212 0.85 5.14 -1.25
C ALA A 212 1.80 5.81 -0.26
N MET A 213 1.25 6.64 0.62
CA MET A 213 1.97 7.19 1.76
C MET A 213 1.66 6.34 2.98
N TRP A 214 2.71 5.91 3.69
CA TRP A 214 2.55 5.03 4.85
C TRP A 214 3.56 5.37 5.93
N GLY A 215 3.27 4.89 7.14
CA GLY A 215 4.12 5.08 8.30
C GLY A 215 4.20 3.80 9.11
N VAL A 216 5.42 3.43 9.52
CA VAL A 216 5.68 2.33 10.44
C VAL A 216 6.62 2.78 11.54
N SER A 217 6.46 2.28 12.76
CA SER A 217 7.32 2.62 13.89
C SER A 217 7.93 1.37 14.51
N GLY A 218 8.95 1.57 15.36
CA GLY A 218 9.58 0.51 16.15
C GLY A 218 11.04 0.25 15.80
N LEU A 219 11.73 -0.47 16.68
CA LEU A 219 13.15 -0.82 16.50
C LEU A 219 13.30 -2.00 15.54
N THR A 220 14.37 -2.03 14.76
CA THR A 220 14.79 -3.20 13.98
C THR A 220 16.05 -3.80 14.59
N THR A 221 16.28 -5.09 14.39
CA THR A 221 17.51 -5.78 14.79
C THR A 221 18.25 -6.25 13.54
N LEU A 222 19.57 -6.37 13.59
CA LEU A 222 20.29 -7.03 12.50
C LEU A 222 20.14 -8.56 12.58
N PRO A 223 20.21 -9.28 11.45
CA PRO A 223 20.33 -10.73 11.43
C PRO A 223 21.49 -11.23 12.30
N THR A 224 21.31 -12.37 12.95
CA THR A 224 22.29 -12.97 13.87
C THR A 224 23.48 -13.61 13.16
N ASP A 225 23.33 -13.91 11.86
CA ASP A 225 24.36 -14.50 11.01
C ASP A 225 25.26 -13.45 10.32
N GLY A 226 24.99 -12.16 10.55
CA GLY A 226 25.73 -11.05 9.94
C GLY A 226 25.31 -10.71 8.51
N SER A 227 24.22 -11.29 7.99
CA SER A 227 23.58 -10.82 6.75
C SER A 227 22.94 -9.44 6.95
N GLU A 228 22.68 -8.72 5.86
CA GLU A 228 22.09 -7.36 5.92
C GLU A 228 20.57 -7.39 6.21
N GLY A 229 19.92 -8.54 6.02
CA GLY A 229 18.47 -8.69 6.12
C GLY A 229 17.74 -7.94 5.01
N ASP A 230 16.53 -8.37 4.68
CA ASP A 230 15.74 -7.71 3.64
C ASP A 230 14.94 -6.51 4.19
N THR A 231 15.65 -5.50 4.69
CA THR A 231 15.06 -4.38 5.44
C THR A 231 14.45 -3.31 4.54
N TYR A 232 14.98 -3.10 3.34
CA TYR A 232 14.60 -1.94 2.53
C TYR A 232 13.98 -2.30 1.18
N SER A 233 13.80 -3.58 0.87
CA SER A 233 13.02 -3.97 -0.30
C SER A 233 11.54 -3.70 -0.08
N SER A 234 10.81 -3.57 -1.19
CA SER A 234 9.36 -3.55 -1.15
C SER A 234 8.81 -4.90 -0.68
N TRP A 235 7.64 -4.85 -0.04
CA TRP A 235 6.90 -6.06 0.32
C TRP A 235 6.71 -7.00 -0.88
N HIS A 236 6.96 -8.30 -0.68
CA HIS A 236 6.99 -9.26 -1.80
C HIS A 236 6.42 -10.65 -1.49
N PHE A 237 5.89 -10.89 -0.29
CA PHE A 237 5.29 -12.18 0.07
C PHE A 237 4.17 -12.57 -0.91
N ASP A 238 4.29 -13.74 -1.54
CA ASP A 238 3.31 -14.29 -2.46
C ASP A 238 2.96 -15.71 -2.02
N LEU A 239 1.73 -15.92 -1.57
CA LEU A 239 1.32 -17.21 -1.03
C LEU A 239 1.26 -18.30 -2.12
N ASN A 240 1.15 -17.96 -3.41
CA ASN A 240 1.14 -18.96 -4.49
C ASN A 240 2.51 -19.57 -4.77
N GLU A 241 3.59 -18.94 -4.29
CA GLU A 241 4.95 -19.44 -4.47
C GLU A 241 5.32 -20.53 -3.44
N TYR A 242 4.38 -20.92 -2.57
CA TYR A 242 4.52 -21.88 -1.48
C TYR A 242 3.43 -22.96 -1.49
#